data_AF-A0A179HDT1-F1
#
_entry.id   AF-A0A179HDT1-F1
#
_cell.length_a   1.000
_cell.length_b   1.000
_cell.length_c   1.000
_cell.angle_alpha   90.00
_cell.angle_beta   90.00
_cell.angle_gamma   90.00
#
_symmetry.space_group_name_H-M   'P 1'
#
loop_
_entity.id
_entity.type
_entity.pdbx_description
1 polymer ?
#
loop_
_entity_poly.entity_id
_entity_poly.type
_entity_poly.pdbx_seq_one_letter_code
_entity_poly.pdbx_strand_id
1 'polypeptide(L)'
;MAEMEKLVPTVQSYEAPKPIWEPCAPPEAIPMNQYRKHINEKFNVNLKNSQELQKWSITSPQEFWTDLWSYVGIVPELAPSTTRAYDPAIPIDKIPPFFEGSVINYAENVLNQPQLQGNAPALIGLREGQGLEGERWSWAELREHVRLIRSALKRSGIKEGDRVAALISTSVWSVAIFLATASLGAIYTSIASDLGADGCISRLQLVGAYFERFDYPCWAQHDWASFNPVTGGSQIHGRSDGVLNPQGIRFGSSEIYSITEAHPFTDIIDTTLCVGRRRDGIDNDESVFLFVIMRQGFQFDGTLETSLREAIRAGLSARHVPRFIIPVLEIPVTVNGKKVETLIKQTISTGKIPQRISSTVANPRCLESFRRYYVLEEGSVRARL
;
A
#
# COMPACT_ATOMS: atom_id res chain seq x y z
N MET A 1 -25.81 9.49 20.09
CA MET A 1 -25.86 10.64 19.17
C MET A 1 -25.73 11.97 19.92
N ALA A 2 -26.58 12.26 20.93
CA ALA A 2 -26.55 13.56 21.64
C ALA A 2 -25.36 13.81 22.60
N GLU A 3 -24.57 12.79 22.97
CA GLU A 3 -23.38 12.96 23.83
C GLU A 3 -22.05 13.11 23.07
N MET A 4 -22.01 12.80 21.76
CA MET A 4 -20.80 13.01 20.93
C MET A 4 -20.60 14.46 20.48
N GLU A 5 -21.65 15.29 20.50
CA GLU A 5 -21.56 16.70 20.10
C GLU A 5 -20.87 17.59 21.15
N LYS A 6 -20.75 17.13 22.41
CA LYS A 6 -20.21 17.94 23.52
C LYS A 6 -18.68 17.92 23.66
N LEU A 7 -17.98 17.18 22.81
CA LEU A 7 -16.51 17.05 22.84
C LEU A 7 -15.81 17.64 21.61
N VAL A 8 -16.53 18.32 20.72
CA VAL A 8 -15.90 19.04 19.60
C VAL A 8 -15.30 20.33 20.17
N PRO A 9 -13.97 20.49 20.24
CA PRO A 9 -13.38 21.76 20.64
C PRO A 9 -13.89 22.84 19.69
N THR A 10 -14.26 23.99 20.22
CA THR A 10 -14.58 25.18 19.44
C THR A 10 -13.49 25.36 18.39
N VAL A 11 -13.81 25.16 17.12
CA VAL A 11 -12.85 25.16 16.01
C VAL A 11 -12.22 26.55 15.98
N GLN A 12 -11.00 26.68 16.52
CA GLN A 12 -10.13 27.80 16.16
C GLN A 12 -10.05 27.79 14.64
N SER A 13 -10.26 28.95 14.00
CA SER A 13 -10.21 29.08 12.55
C SER A 13 -8.80 28.66 12.08
N TYR A 14 -8.66 27.40 11.69
CA TYR A 14 -7.42 26.91 11.11
C TYR A 14 -7.28 27.57 9.74
N GLU A 15 -6.27 28.43 9.58
CA GLU A 15 -5.91 28.97 8.28
C GLU A 15 -5.59 27.82 7.33
N ALA A 16 -6.12 27.88 6.11
CA ALA A 16 -5.91 26.81 5.14
C ALA A 16 -4.40 26.69 4.85
N PRO A 17 -3.82 25.47 4.89
CA PRO A 17 -2.41 25.30 4.63
C PRO A 17 -2.07 25.76 3.21
N LYS A 18 -0.97 26.51 3.06
CA LYS A 18 -0.50 26.96 1.75
C LYS A 18 -0.08 25.75 0.91
N PRO A 19 -0.56 25.62 -0.34
CA PRO A 19 -0.13 24.53 -1.22
C PRO A 19 1.36 24.66 -1.53
N ILE A 20 2.06 23.53 -1.56
CA ILE A 20 3.48 23.46 -1.94
C ILE A 20 3.63 23.55 -3.46
N TRP A 21 2.62 23.10 -4.21
CA TRP A 21 2.59 23.08 -5.67
C TRP A 21 1.16 23.12 -6.18
N GLU A 22 0.97 23.69 -7.37
CA GLU A 22 -0.30 23.72 -8.09
C GLU A 22 -0.12 23.20 -9.53
N PRO A 23 -1.13 22.49 -10.08
CA PRO A 23 -1.08 22.02 -11.47
C PRO A 23 -0.86 23.16 -12.46
N CYS A 24 0.20 23.02 -13.28
CA CYS A 24 0.48 23.97 -14.35
C CYS A 24 -0.36 23.73 -15.62
N ALA A 25 -0.94 22.53 -15.76
CA ALA A 25 -1.80 22.20 -16.88
C ALA A 25 -3.13 22.95 -16.79
N PRO A 26 -3.67 23.43 -17.92
CA PRO A 26 -4.95 24.14 -17.90
C PRO A 26 -6.07 23.18 -17.45
N PRO A 27 -7.08 23.64 -16.70
CA PRO A 27 -8.09 22.78 -16.09
C PRO A 27 -8.80 21.83 -17.06
N GLU A 28 -9.04 22.25 -18.30
CA GLU A 28 -9.68 21.48 -19.36
C GLU A 28 -8.83 20.33 -19.92
N ALA A 29 -7.51 20.37 -19.74
CA ALA A 29 -6.61 19.30 -20.14
C ALA A 29 -6.55 18.16 -19.10
N ILE A 30 -7.05 18.38 -17.90
CA ILE A 30 -7.04 17.39 -16.81
C ILE A 30 -8.18 16.38 -17.08
N PRO A 31 -7.88 15.07 -17.30
CA PRO A 31 -8.90 14.08 -17.65
C PRO A 31 -10.06 13.98 -16.65
N MET A 32 -9.77 14.13 -15.35
CA MET A 32 -10.79 14.14 -14.30
C MET A 32 -11.78 15.32 -14.45
N ASN A 33 -11.31 16.48 -14.92
CA ASN A 33 -12.18 17.64 -15.18
C ASN A 33 -13.02 17.46 -16.44
N GLN A 34 -12.48 16.79 -17.46
CA GLN A 34 -13.24 16.42 -18.65
C GLN A 34 -14.39 15.49 -18.28
N TYR A 35 -14.11 14.47 -17.45
CA TYR A 35 -15.14 13.57 -16.95
C TYR A 35 -16.16 14.29 -16.05
N ARG A 36 -15.72 15.17 -15.14
CA ARG A 36 -16.62 16.02 -14.34
C ARG A 36 -17.57 16.85 -15.22
N LYS A 37 -17.05 17.43 -16.31
CA LYS A 37 -17.86 18.22 -17.25
C LYS A 37 -18.90 17.34 -17.96
N HIS A 38 -18.50 16.15 -18.40
CA HIS A 38 -19.41 15.14 -18.95
C HIS A 38 -20.53 14.78 -17.97
N ILE A 39 -20.21 14.56 -16.68
CA ILE A 39 -21.21 14.30 -15.64
C ILE A 39 -22.17 15.49 -15.45
N ASN A 40 -21.65 16.73 -15.40
CA ASN A 40 -22.47 17.93 -15.31
C ASN A 40 -23.48 18.03 -16.48
N GLU A 41 -23.01 17.77 -17.70
CA GLU A 41 -23.84 17.82 -18.91
C GLU A 41 -24.88 16.70 -18.93
N LYS A 42 -24.46 15.45 -18.67
CA LYS A 42 -25.32 14.26 -18.78
C LYS A 42 -26.37 14.18 -17.68
N PHE A 43 -26.00 14.50 -16.44
CA PHE A 43 -26.87 14.37 -15.26
C PHE A 43 -27.46 15.71 -14.82
N ASN A 44 -27.21 16.80 -15.56
CA ASN A 44 -27.67 18.15 -15.24
C ASN A 44 -27.30 18.58 -13.80
N VAL A 45 -26.07 18.28 -13.40
CA VAL A 45 -25.49 18.67 -12.10
C VAL A 45 -24.45 19.78 -12.29
N ASN A 46 -24.01 20.41 -11.20
CA ASN A 46 -23.12 21.57 -11.24
C ASN A 46 -21.88 21.41 -10.35
N LEU A 47 -21.22 20.26 -10.48
CA LEU A 47 -20.03 19.90 -9.73
C LEU A 47 -18.87 20.84 -10.11
N LYS A 48 -18.23 21.44 -9.12
CA LYS A 48 -17.19 22.47 -9.31
C LYS A 48 -15.77 21.94 -9.33
N ASN A 49 -15.51 20.87 -8.59
CA ASN A 49 -14.17 20.34 -8.38
C ASN A 49 -14.20 18.81 -8.19
N SER A 50 -13.03 18.20 -8.06
CA SER A 50 -12.89 16.75 -7.88
C SER A 50 -13.50 16.23 -6.58
N GLN A 51 -13.59 17.05 -5.52
CA GLN A 51 -14.20 16.65 -4.25
C GLN A 51 -15.72 16.53 -4.39
N GLU A 52 -16.36 17.47 -5.09
CA GLU A 52 -17.79 17.37 -5.40
C GLU A 52 -18.08 16.19 -6.33
N LEU A 53 -17.21 15.89 -7.29
CA LEU A 53 -17.33 14.68 -8.11
C LEU A 53 -17.20 13.39 -7.28
N GLN A 54 -16.23 13.33 -6.36
CA GLN A 54 -16.07 12.20 -5.45
C GLN A 54 -17.27 12.05 -4.50
N LYS A 55 -17.83 13.16 -4.01
CA LYS A 55 -19.05 13.13 -3.21
C LYS A 55 -20.21 12.58 -4.03
N TRP A 56 -20.37 13.06 -5.27
CA TRP A 56 -21.40 12.57 -6.19
C TRP A 56 -21.25 11.08 -6.49
N SER A 57 -20.04 10.57 -6.71
CA SER A 57 -19.82 9.14 -7.00
C SER A 57 -20.19 8.22 -5.84
N ILE A 58 -20.25 8.74 -4.61
CA ILE A 58 -20.67 8.00 -3.41
C ILE A 58 -22.16 8.16 -3.14
N THR A 59 -22.76 9.31 -3.46
CA THR A 59 -24.21 9.54 -3.29
C THR A 59 -25.04 8.96 -4.43
N SER A 60 -24.47 8.90 -5.64
CA SER A 60 -25.07 8.34 -6.85
C SER A 60 -24.20 7.23 -7.45
N PRO A 61 -23.84 6.16 -6.70
CA PRO A 61 -22.85 5.18 -7.14
C PRO A 61 -23.31 4.37 -8.35
N GLN A 62 -24.61 4.09 -8.47
CA GLN A 62 -25.15 3.32 -9.60
C GLN A 62 -25.00 4.09 -10.92
N GLU A 63 -25.35 5.38 -10.91
CA GLU A 63 -25.19 6.28 -12.05
C GLU A 63 -23.71 6.47 -12.40
N PHE A 64 -22.87 6.69 -11.39
CA PHE A 64 -21.43 6.86 -11.57
C PHE A 64 -20.81 5.64 -12.27
N TRP A 65 -21.02 4.43 -11.73
CA TRP A 65 -20.37 3.24 -12.26
C TRP A 65 -20.89 2.85 -13.65
N THR A 66 -22.21 2.95 -13.88
CA THR A 66 -22.80 2.65 -15.20
C THR A 66 -22.35 3.66 -16.26
N ASP A 67 -22.26 4.95 -15.91
CA ASP A 67 -21.74 5.97 -16.81
C ASP A 67 -20.24 5.79 -17.09
N LEU A 68 -19.44 5.53 -16.04
CA LEU A 68 -18.00 5.39 -16.16
C LEU A 68 -17.63 4.26 -17.12
N TRP A 69 -18.35 3.13 -17.08
CA TRP A 69 -18.16 2.02 -18.02
C TRP A 69 -18.24 2.48 -19.48
N SER A 70 -19.30 3.23 -19.81
CA SER A 70 -19.50 3.74 -21.18
C SER A 70 -18.51 4.85 -21.51
N TYR A 71 -18.21 5.74 -20.56
CA TYR A 71 -17.28 6.86 -20.76
C TYR A 71 -15.86 6.39 -21.06
N VAL A 72 -15.37 5.36 -20.34
CA VAL A 72 -14.05 4.78 -20.59
C VAL A 72 -14.03 3.78 -21.75
N GLY A 73 -15.19 3.49 -22.35
CA GLY A 73 -15.29 2.63 -23.53
C GLY A 73 -15.00 1.16 -23.26
N ILE A 74 -15.47 0.62 -22.12
CA ILE A 74 -15.32 -0.82 -21.85
C ILE A 74 -16.16 -1.61 -22.87
N VAL A 75 -15.54 -2.66 -23.41
CA VAL A 75 -16.13 -3.59 -24.37
C VAL A 75 -16.49 -4.92 -23.70
N PRO A 76 -17.68 -5.48 -23.95
CA PRO A 76 -18.79 -4.89 -24.70
C PRO A 76 -19.43 -3.70 -23.98
N GLU A 77 -20.18 -2.89 -24.73
CA GLU A 77 -21.07 -1.88 -24.15
C GLU A 77 -22.03 -2.54 -23.14
N LEU A 78 -22.35 -1.83 -22.06
CA LEU A 78 -23.35 -2.31 -21.11
C LEU A 78 -24.69 -2.47 -21.80
N ALA A 79 -25.40 -3.55 -21.46
CA ALA A 79 -26.76 -3.75 -21.93
C ALA A 79 -27.62 -2.53 -21.56
N PRO A 80 -28.48 -2.01 -22.46
CA PRO A 80 -29.33 -0.86 -22.17
C PRO A 80 -30.28 -1.07 -20.97
N SER A 81 -30.55 -2.32 -20.60
CA SER A 81 -31.33 -2.70 -19.42
C SER A 81 -30.57 -2.61 -18.10
N THR A 82 -29.25 -2.47 -18.12
CA THR A 82 -28.41 -2.42 -16.91
C THR A 82 -28.49 -1.04 -16.27
N THR A 83 -29.33 -0.93 -15.23
CA THR A 83 -29.53 0.31 -14.47
C THR A 83 -28.80 0.33 -13.13
N ARG A 84 -28.22 -0.80 -12.72
CA ARG A 84 -27.48 -0.95 -11.46
C ARG A 84 -26.13 -1.61 -11.74
N ALA A 85 -25.08 -1.03 -11.18
CA ALA A 85 -23.73 -1.57 -11.18
C ALA A 85 -23.54 -2.68 -10.14
N TYR A 86 -24.32 -2.73 -9.06
CA TYR A 86 -24.29 -3.81 -8.06
C TYR A 86 -25.57 -3.76 -7.23
N ASP A 87 -25.80 -4.77 -6.38
CA ASP A 87 -26.89 -4.74 -5.40
C ASP A 87 -26.46 -4.06 -4.08
N PRO A 88 -26.86 -2.79 -3.80
CA PRO A 88 -26.63 -2.11 -2.53
C PRO A 88 -27.21 -2.80 -1.28
N ALA A 89 -28.05 -3.83 -1.41
CA ALA A 89 -28.48 -4.61 -0.25
C ALA A 89 -27.40 -5.57 0.26
N ILE A 90 -26.38 -5.87 -0.55
CA ILE A 90 -25.27 -6.76 -0.17
C ILE A 90 -24.31 -5.97 0.74
N PRO A 91 -24.06 -6.42 1.98
CA PRO A 91 -23.13 -5.76 2.89
C PRO A 91 -21.69 -5.94 2.43
N ILE A 92 -20.81 -5.01 2.82
CA ILE A 92 -19.43 -4.91 2.33
C ILE A 92 -18.51 -6.09 2.74
N ASP A 93 -18.87 -6.85 3.78
CA ASP A 93 -18.18 -8.08 4.19
C ASP A 93 -18.51 -9.27 3.29
N LYS A 94 -19.52 -9.12 2.45
CA LYS A 94 -19.77 -9.97 1.28
C LYS A 94 -19.19 -9.24 0.07
N ILE A 95 -18.57 -9.96 -0.85
CA ILE A 95 -18.05 -9.37 -2.08
C ILE A 95 -19.25 -9.21 -3.04
N PRO A 96 -19.79 -7.99 -3.27
CA PRO A 96 -20.92 -7.84 -4.18
C PRO A 96 -20.46 -8.05 -5.63
N PRO A 97 -21.19 -8.83 -6.44
CA PRO A 97 -20.90 -8.89 -7.87
C PRO A 97 -21.22 -7.55 -8.51
N PHE A 98 -20.20 -6.92 -9.11
CA PHE A 98 -20.40 -5.75 -9.95
C PHE A 98 -20.80 -6.18 -11.36
N PHE A 99 -21.80 -5.50 -11.92
CA PHE A 99 -22.37 -5.68 -13.25
C PHE A 99 -22.76 -7.14 -13.52
N GLU A 100 -23.46 -7.76 -12.57
CA GLU A 100 -23.88 -9.15 -12.64
C GLU A 100 -24.54 -9.49 -13.99
N GLY A 101 -24.09 -10.57 -14.61
CA GLY A 101 -24.51 -11.00 -15.95
C GLY A 101 -23.73 -10.38 -17.12
N SER A 102 -22.93 -9.33 -16.87
CA SER A 102 -22.04 -8.77 -17.89
C SER A 102 -20.78 -9.63 -18.02
N VAL A 103 -20.36 -9.90 -19.26
CA VAL A 103 -19.15 -10.67 -19.56
C VAL A 103 -18.18 -9.78 -20.32
N ILE A 104 -16.98 -9.59 -19.76
CA ILE A 104 -15.89 -8.83 -20.37
C ILE A 104 -14.65 -9.68 -20.53
N ASN A 105 -13.78 -9.31 -21.46
CA ASN A 105 -12.43 -9.81 -21.52
C ASN A 105 -11.44 -8.69 -21.25
N TYR A 106 -10.66 -8.80 -20.17
CA TYR A 106 -9.65 -7.80 -19.81
C TYR A 106 -8.62 -7.59 -20.93
N ALA A 107 -8.12 -8.68 -21.53
CA ALA A 107 -7.11 -8.59 -22.57
C ALA A 107 -7.65 -7.94 -23.85
N GLU A 108 -8.92 -8.16 -24.20
CA GLU A 108 -9.59 -7.44 -25.30
C GLU A 108 -9.62 -5.93 -25.04
N ASN A 109 -10.05 -5.53 -23.84
CA ASN A 109 -10.11 -4.14 -23.44
C ASN A 109 -8.73 -3.46 -23.39
N VAL A 110 -7.64 -4.22 -23.20
CA VAL A 110 -6.27 -3.68 -23.27
C VAL A 110 -5.75 -3.63 -24.71
N LEU A 111 -5.99 -4.67 -25.51
CA LEU A 111 -5.31 -4.87 -26.79
C LEU A 111 -6.05 -4.24 -27.98
N ASN A 112 -7.37 -4.09 -27.91
CA ASN A 112 -8.20 -3.78 -29.08
C ASN A 112 -8.83 -2.38 -29.04
N GLN A 113 -8.26 -1.47 -28.26
CA GLN A 113 -8.75 -0.10 -28.20
C GLN A 113 -8.52 0.64 -29.54
N PRO A 114 -9.50 1.40 -30.08
CA PRO A 114 -9.43 2.01 -31.41
C PRO A 114 -8.21 2.93 -31.64
N GLN A 115 -7.76 3.61 -30.58
CA GLN A 115 -6.62 4.52 -30.62
C GLN A 115 -5.25 3.83 -30.75
N LEU A 116 -5.19 2.51 -30.59
CA LEU A 116 -3.95 1.75 -30.56
C LEU A 116 -3.49 1.33 -31.96
N GLN A 117 -2.71 2.20 -32.59
CA GLN A 117 -2.08 1.95 -33.89
C GLN A 117 -1.10 0.77 -33.80
N GLY A 118 -1.17 -0.15 -34.77
CA GLY A 118 -0.39 -1.40 -34.73
C GLY A 118 1.12 -1.20 -34.68
N ASN A 119 1.66 -0.17 -35.34
CA ASN A 119 3.09 0.14 -35.38
C ASN A 119 3.56 1.03 -34.21
N ALA A 120 2.63 1.58 -33.41
CA ALA A 120 3.00 2.40 -32.25
C ALA A 120 3.63 1.51 -31.17
N PRO A 121 4.61 2.03 -30.39
CA PRO A 121 5.23 1.29 -29.31
C PRO A 121 4.20 0.94 -28.23
N ALA A 122 4.18 -0.33 -27.83
CA ALA A 122 3.34 -0.85 -26.74
C ALA A 122 4.16 -1.14 -25.49
N LEU A 123 5.28 -1.85 -25.63
CA LEU A 123 6.15 -2.23 -24.52
C LEU A 123 7.61 -1.92 -24.85
N ILE A 124 8.34 -1.45 -23.84
CA ILE A 124 9.79 -1.26 -23.88
C ILE A 124 10.38 -1.97 -22.65
N GLY A 125 11.09 -3.06 -22.87
CA GLY A 125 11.80 -3.81 -21.86
C GLY A 125 13.25 -3.35 -21.77
N LEU A 126 13.65 -2.89 -20.59
CA LEU A 126 15.04 -2.55 -20.29
C LEU A 126 15.63 -3.60 -19.36
N ARG A 127 16.89 -3.97 -19.59
CA ARG A 127 17.64 -4.92 -18.76
C ARG A 127 19.00 -4.34 -18.45
N GLU A 128 19.55 -4.72 -17.31
CA GLU A 128 20.92 -4.38 -16.95
C GLU A 128 21.90 -4.87 -18.02
N GLY A 129 22.91 -4.05 -18.34
CA GLY A 129 23.90 -4.34 -19.38
C GLY A 129 23.41 -4.14 -20.82
N GLN A 130 22.18 -3.69 -21.04
CA GLN A 130 21.67 -3.31 -22.37
C GLN A 130 21.63 -1.78 -22.54
N GLY A 131 21.66 -1.30 -23.78
CA GLY A 131 21.43 0.11 -24.09
C GLY A 131 19.98 0.53 -23.83
N LEU A 132 19.72 1.84 -23.74
CA LEU A 132 18.39 2.43 -23.51
C LEU A 132 17.38 2.14 -24.64
N GLU A 133 17.84 1.59 -25.76
CA GLU A 133 16.97 1.19 -26.86
C GLU A 133 16.18 -0.09 -26.55
N GLY A 134 16.63 -0.95 -25.64
CA GLY A 134 15.86 -2.06 -25.06
C GLY A 134 15.22 -3.05 -26.04
N GLU A 135 14.38 -3.94 -25.49
CA GLU A 135 13.46 -4.81 -26.25
C GLU A 135 12.15 -4.04 -26.48
N ARG A 136 11.86 -3.65 -27.73
CA ARG A 136 10.66 -2.86 -28.06
C ARG A 136 9.66 -3.68 -28.85
N TRP A 137 8.42 -3.72 -28.38
CA TRP A 137 7.30 -4.30 -29.11
C TRP A 137 6.27 -3.23 -29.42
N SER A 138 5.86 -3.19 -30.68
CA SER A 138 4.68 -2.49 -31.15
C SER A 138 3.39 -3.17 -30.68
N TRP A 139 2.25 -2.49 -30.81
CA TRP A 139 0.95 -3.09 -30.50
C TRP A 139 0.64 -4.32 -31.37
N ALA A 140 1.07 -4.33 -32.63
CA ALA A 140 0.91 -5.47 -33.52
C ALA A 140 1.73 -6.68 -33.04
N GLU A 141 2.98 -6.46 -32.63
CA GLU A 141 3.85 -7.51 -32.09
C GLU A 141 3.31 -8.04 -30.76
N LEU A 142 2.88 -7.15 -29.84
CA LEU A 142 2.27 -7.58 -28.58
C LEU A 142 1.03 -8.45 -28.83
N ARG A 143 0.13 -8.03 -29.72
CA ARG A 143 -1.07 -8.81 -30.08
C ARG A 143 -0.68 -10.19 -30.63
N GLU A 144 0.34 -10.26 -31.49
CA GLU A 144 0.79 -11.52 -32.06
C GLU A 144 1.44 -12.44 -31.01
N HIS A 145 2.29 -11.90 -30.13
CA HIS A 145 2.85 -12.67 -29.01
C HIS A 145 1.77 -13.19 -28.07
N VAL A 146 0.78 -12.35 -27.72
CA VAL A 146 -0.37 -12.77 -26.92
C VAL A 146 -1.15 -13.88 -27.62
N ARG A 147 -1.41 -13.77 -28.94
CA ARG A 147 -2.10 -14.80 -29.72
C ARG A 147 -1.33 -16.13 -29.71
N LEU A 148 -0.01 -16.09 -29.89
CA LEU A 148 0.85 -17.29 -29.88
C LEU A 148 0.86 -17.97 -28.51
N ILE A 149 1.05 -17.21 -27.43
CA ILE A 149 1.06 -17.74 -26.05
C ILE A 149 -0.32 -18.30 -25.69
N ARG A 150 -1.40 -17.57 -25.99
CA ARG A 150 -2.78 -18.04 -25.81
C ARG A 150 -3.00 -19.38 -26.51
N SER A 151 -2.52 -19.49 -27.76
CA SER A 151 -2.65 -20.70 -28.56
C SER A 151 -1.88 -21.87 -27.94
N ALA A 152 -0.67 -21.62 -27.41
CA ALA A 152 0.12 -22.61 -26.69
C ALA A 152 -0.56 -23.07 -25.39
N LEU A 153 -1.02 -22.14 -24.54
CA LEU A 153 -1.75 -22.45 -23.31
C LEU A 153 -2.99 -23.32 -23.59
N LYS A 154 -3.79 -22.94 -24.60
CA LYS A 154 -4.97 -23.71 -25.01
C LYS A 154 -4.60 -25.11 -25.50
N ARG A 155 -3.51 -25.28 -26.26
CA ARG A 155 -3.00 -26.60 -26.68
C ARG A 155 -2.49 -27.45 -25.52
N SER A 156 -1.94 -26.81 -24.49
CA SER A 156 -1.54 -27.47 -23.25
C SER A 156 -2.72 -27.84 -22.34
N GLY A 157 -3.96 -27.57 -22.76
CA GLY A 157 -5.18 -27.96 -22.06
C GLY A 157 -5.70 -26.94 -21.05
N ILE A 158 -5.10 -25.73 -20.98
CA ILE A 158 -5.56 -24.66 -20.09
C ILE A 158 -6.92 -24.13 -20.54
N LYS A 159 -7.83 -23.98 -19.57
CA LYS A 159 -9.20 -23.51 -19.76
C LYS A 159 -9.51 -22.34 -18.83
N GLU A 160 -10.71 -21.78 -18.99
CA GLU A 160 -11.27 -20.80 -18.08
C GLU A 160 -11.29 -21.34 -16.63
N GLY A 161 -10.88 -20.52 -15.66
CA GLY A 161 -10.77 -20.89 -14.24
C GLY A 161 -9.51 -21.70 -13.85
N ASP A 162 -8.73 -22.20 -14.81
CA ASP A 162 -7.43 -22.80 -14.52
C ASP A 162 -6.43 -21.72 -14.07
N ARG A 163 -5.44 -22.12 -13.26
CA ARG A 163 -4.41 -21.21 -12.76
C ARG A 163 -3.15 -21.34 -13.62
N VAL A 164 -2.61 -20.22 -14.07
CA VAL A 164 -1.29 -20.14 -14.70
C VAL A 164 -0.36 -19.38 -13.76
N ALA A 165 0.54 -20.11 -13.13
CA ALA A 165 1.56 -19.55 -12.23
C ALA A 165 2.85 -19.26 -12.99
N ALA A 166 3.40 -18.05 -12.83
CA ALA A 166 4.67 -17.65 -13.44
C ALA A 166 5.67 -17.19 -12.39
N LEU A 167 6.79 -17.92 -12.27
CA LEU A 167 8.00 -17.43 -11.61
C LEU A 167 8.79 -16.64 -12.65
N ILE A 168 8.68 -15.32 -12.63
CA ILE A 168 9.11 -14.48 -13.74
C ILE A 168 9.62 -13.12 -13.26
N SER A 169 10.62 -12.58 -13.94
CA SER A 169 11.11 -11.22 -13.74
C SER A 169 10.31 -10.21 -14.57
N THR A 170 10.37 -8.94 -14.18
CA THR A 170 9.76 -7.85 -14.94
C THR A 170 10.34 -7.78 -16.35
N SER A 171 9.51 -8.01 -17.37
CA SER A 171 9.90 -8.02 -18.77
C SER A 171 8.69 -7.81 -19.68
N VAL A 172 8.90 -7.56 -20.97
CA VAL A 172 7.79 -7.51 -21.95
C VAL A 172 7.02 -8.84 -22.01
N TRP A 173 7.72 -9.95 -21.74
CA TRP A 173 7.15 -11.30 -21.71
C TRP A 173 6.21 -11.54 -20.53
N SER A 174 6.48 -10.95 -19.34
CA SER A 174 5.59 -11.11 -18.19
C SER A 174 4.22 -10.48 -18.46
N VAL A 175 4.19 -9.35 -19.17
CA VAL A 175 2.94 -8.70 -19.63
C VAL A 175 2.21 -9.58 -20.64
N ALA A 176 2.93 -10.12 -21.64
CA ALA A 176 2.30 -10.94 -22.68
C ALA A 176 1.73 -12.27 -22.15
N ILE A 177 2.41 -12.92 -21.21
CA ILE A 177 1.91 -14.15 -20.56
C ILE A 177 0.66 -13.84 -19.73
N PHE A 178 0.66 -12.73 -18.98
CA PHE A 178 -0.51 -12.27 -18.24
C PHE A 178 -1.69 -12.02 -19.17
N LEU A 179 -1.51 -11.22 -20.22
CA LEU A 179 -2.58 -10.91 -21.19
C LEU A 179 -3.10 -12.16 -21.91
N ALA A 180 -2.21 -13.08 -22.30
CA ALA A 180 -2.61 -14.35 -22.90
C ALA A 180 -3.43 -15.22 -21.95
N THR A 181 -3.03 -15.30 -20.68
CA THR A 181 -3.75 -16.03 -19.63
C THR A 181 -5.13 -15.41 -19.38
N ALA A 182 -5.19 -14.09 -19.16
CA ALA A 182 -6.43 -13.35 -18.96
C ALA A 182 -7.37 -13.47 -20.17
N SER A 183 -6.83 -13.51 -21.39
CA SER A 183 -7.62 -13.68 -22.61
C SER A 183 -8.39 -15.01 -22.65
N LEU A 184 -7.89 -16.07 -21.98
CA LEU A 184 -8.55 -17.37 -21.87
C LEU A 184 -9.58 -17.45 -20.72
N GLY A 185 -9.67 -16.42 -19.88
CA GLY A 185 -10.40 -16.50 -18.62
C GLY A 185 -9.69 -17.37 -17.57
N ALA A 186 -8.40 -17.68 -17.78
CA ALA A 186 -7.57 -18.34 -16.79
C ALA A 186 -7.08 -17.34 -15.74
N ILE A 187 -6.78 -17.82 -14.53
CA ILE A 187 -6.35 -17.03 -13.38
C ILE A 187 -4.83 -16.95 -13.39
N TYR A 188 -4.29 -15.76 -13.69
CA TYR A 188 -2.85 -15.52 -13.64
C TYR A 188 -2.40 -15.25 -12.21
N THR A 189 -1.32 -15.91 -11.79
CA THR A 189 -0.61 -15.58 -10.56
C THR A 189 0.88 -15.49 -10.85
N SER A 190 1.55 -14.47 -10.30
CA SER A 190 2.98 -14.27 -10.53
C SER A 190 3.76 -14.22 -9.23
N ILE A 191 4.98 -14.70 -9.30
CA ILE A 191 5.93 -14.75 -8.21
C ILE A 191 7.23 -14.14 -8.73
N ALA A 192 7.73 -13.13 -8.03
CA ALA A 192 9.02 -12.54 -8.35
C ALA A 192 10.15 -13.57 -8.17
N SER A 193 11.16 -13.50 -9.04
CA SER A 193 12.23 -14.50 -9.12
C SER A 193 13.21 -14.50 -7.94
N ASP A 194 13.15 -13.47 -7.08
CA ASP A 194 13.95 -13.32 -5.86
C ASP A 194 13.34 -14.02 -4.64
N LEU A 195 12.14 -14.59 -4.78
CA LEU A 195 11.47 -15.31 -3.71
C LEU A 195 12.03 -16.73 -3.55
N GLY A 196 12.38 -17.10 -2.32
CA GLY A 196 12.76 -18.47 -1.96
C GLY A 196 11.61 -19.47 -2.14
N ALA A 197 11.94 -20.76 -2.33
CA ALA A 197 10.98 -21.81 -2.67
C ALA A 197 9.78 -21.91 -1.72
N ASP A 198 9.98 -21.80 -0.41
CA ASP A 198 8.89 -21.84 0.59
C ASP A 198 7.92 -20.66 0.44
N GLY A 199 8.44 -19.48 0.10
CA GLY A 199 7.62 -18.31 -0.20
C GLY A 199 6.79 -18.51 -1.47
N CYS A 200 7.35 -19.19 -2.48
CA CYS A 200 6.64 -19.52 -3.71
C CYS A 200 5.47 -20.47 -3.43
N ILE A 201 5.72 -21.55 -2.68
CA ILE A 201 4.69 -22.53 -2.30
C ILE A 201 3.56 -21.85 -1.52
N SER A 202 3.92 -21.02 -0.53
CA SER A 202 2.95 -20.29 0.28
C SER A 202 2.05 -19.38 -0.55
N ARG A 203 2.58 -18.67 -1.57
CA ARG A 203 1.77 -17.82 -2.46
C ARG A 203 0.81 -18.62 -3.34
N LEU A 204 1.19 -19.82 -3.76
CA LEU A 204 0.33 -20.71 -4.54
C LEU A 204 -0.77 -21.37 -3.68
N GLN A 205 -0.64 -21.35 -2.36
CA GLN A 205 -1.56 -21.97 -1.40
C GLN A 205 -2.54 -20.98 -0.75
N LEU A 206 -2.61 -19.71 -1.21
CA LEU A 206 -3.26 -18.63 -0.46
C LEU A 206 -4.75 -18.87 -0.14
N VAL A 207 -5.05 -18.71 1.15
CA VAL A 207 -6.36 -18.54 1.81
C VAL A 207 -6.34 -17.14 2.47
N GLY A 208 -7.37 -16.31 2.26
CA GLY A 208 -7.37 -14.86 2.54
C GLY A 208 -7.73 -14.42 3.97
N ALA A 209 -7.77 -13.09 4.22
CA ALA A 209 -8.57 -12.40 5.26
C ALA A 209 -8.34 -10.87 5.31
N TYR A 210 -9.41 -10.07 5.24
CA TYR A 210 -9.43 -8.61 5.52
C TYR A 210 -10.60 -8.16 6.44
N PHE A 211 -11.51 -9.07 6.82
CA PHE A 211 -12.81 -8.72 7.43
C PHE A 211 -12.95 -9.14 8.91
N GLU A 212 -11.87 -9.56 9.58
CA GLU A 212 -11.97 -10.23 10.90
C GLU A 212 -11.91 -9.29 12.11
N ARG A 213 -11.63 -7.99 11.95
CA ARG A 213 -11.30 -7.10 13.09
C ARG A 213 -12.50 -6.50 13.82
N PHE A 214 -13.61 -6.30 13.13
CA PHE A 214 -14.75 -5.56 13.68
C PHE A 214 -16.01 -6.43 13.64
N ASP A 215 -16.84 -6.31 14.68
CA ASP A 215 -18.10 -7.07 14.81
C ASP A 215 -19.22 -6.59 13.88
N TYR A 216 -18.92 -5.65 12.98
CA TYR A 216 -19.83 -5.14 11.96
C TYR A 216 -19.12 -5.17 10.59
N PRO A 217 -19.88 -5.31 9.48
CA PRO A 217 -19.31 -5.49 8.17
C PRO A 217 -18.62 -4.19 7.71
N CYS A 218 -17.29 -4.15 7.81
CA CYS A 218 -16.51 -3.04 7.31
C CYS A 218 -15.15 -3.50 6.78
N TRP A 219 -14.67 -2.78 5.76
CA TRP A 219 -13.30 -2.91 5.29
C TRP A 219 -12.37 -2.20 6.27
N ALA A 220 -11.47 -2.95 6.90
CA ALA A 220 -10.40 -2.38 7.70
C ALA A 220 -9.11 -2.37 6.88
N GLN A 221 -8.67 -1.19 6.41
CA GLN A 221 -7.36 -1.06 5.76
C GLN A 221 -6.20 -1.24 6.75
N HIS A 222 -6.49 -1.05 8.04
CA HIS A 222 -5.55 -1.08 9.16
C HIS A 222 -4.48 0.02 9.13
N ASP A 223 -4.77 1.17 8.52
CA ASP A 223 -3.92 2.37 8.58
C ASP A 223 -4.50 3.39 9.58
N TRP A 224 -3.63 4.05 10.33
CA TRP A 224 -3.98 5.20 11.17
C TRP A 224 -3.88 6.46 10.31
N ALA A 225 -4.96 7.24 10.25
CA ALA A 225 -5.01 8.43 9.40
C ALA A 225 -5.75 9.59 10.07
N SER A 226 -5.37 10.82 9.71
CA SER A 226 -6.14 12.03 10.00
C SER A 226 -6.63 12.66 8.70
N PHE A 227 -7.72 13.41 8.79
CA PHE A 227 -8.27 14.18 7.69
C PHE A 227 -8.24 15.65 8.05
N ASN A 228 -7.68 16.48 7.17
CA ASN A 228 -7.69 17.91 7.36
C ASN A 228 -9.13 18.43 7.17
N PRO A 229 -9.75 19.09 8.16
CA PRO A 229 -11.15 19.49 8.09
C PRO A 229 -11.41 20.62 7.08
N VAL A 230 -10.38 21.36 6.68
CA VAL A 230 -10.48 22.48 5.73
C VAL A 230 -10.27 21.99 4.30
N THR A 231 -9.20 21.21 4.06
CA THR A 231 -8.83 20.77 2.70
C THR A 231 -9.42 19.42 2.33
N GLY A 232 -9.89 18.62 3.29
CA GLY A 232 -10.33 17.23 3.08
C GLY A 232 -9.20 16.24 2.79
N GLY A 233 -7.93 16.69 2.76
CA GLY A 233 -6.78 15.83 2.52
C GLY A 233 -6.54 14.84 3.67
N SER A 234 -6.14 13.62 3.34
CA SER A 234 -5.80 12.59 4.33
C SER A 234 -4.28 12.50 4.56
N GLN A 235 -3.86 12.32 5.80
CA GLN A 235 -2.49 11.95 6.16
C GLN A 235 -2.50 10.57 6.81
N ILE A 236 -1.70 9.65 6.28
CA ILE A 236 -1.49 8.32 6.87
C ILE A 236 -0.28 8.41 7.81
N HIS A 237 -0.51 8.08 9.08
CA HIS A 237 0.49 8.08 10.16
C HIS A 237 1.12 6.70 10.37
N GLY A 238 0.79 5.73 9.52
CA GLY A 238 1.31 4.36 9.58
C GLY A 238 0.24 3.33 9.95
N ARG A 239 0.69 2.17 10.43
CA ARG A 239 -0.18 1.02 10.71
C ARG A 239 -0.96 1.21 12.01
N SER A 240 -2.27 1.01 11.98
CA SER A 240 -3.15 1.15 13.15
C SER A 240 -2.89 0.10 14.25
N ASP A 241 -2.32 -1.05 13.88
CA ASP A 241 -1.82 -2.09 14.79
C ASP A 241 -0.42 -1.78 15.35
N GLY A 242 0.30 -0.84 14.72
CA GLY A 242 1.60 -0.32 15.15
C GLY A 242 1.55 1.00 15.92
N VAL A 243 0.35 1.51 16.26
CA VAL A 243 0.21 2.77 17.01
C VAL A 243 0.93 2.66 18.36
N LEU A 244 1.79 3.64 18.62
CA LEU A 244 2.51 3.81 19.87
C LEU A 244 1.64 4.65 20.81
N ASN A 245 1.57 4.25 22.07
CA ASN A 245 0.78 4.93 23.11
C ASN A 245 1.54 5.08 24.45
N PRO A 246 2.77 5.63 24.47
CA PRO A 246 3.43 5.95 25.73
C PRO A 246 2.69 7.08 26.45
N GLN A 247 2.46 6.93 27.76
CA GLN A 247 1.86 7.92 28.65
C GLN A 247 0.50 8.46 28.16
N GLY A 248 -0.25 7.63 27.44
CA GLY A 248 -1.56 7.97 26.91
C GLY A 248 -1.55 8.83 25.64
N ILE A 249 -0.41 8.96 24.95
CA ILE A 249 -0.28 9.78 23.74
C ILE A 249 -0.12 8.87 22.54
N ARG A 250 -1.06 8.96 21.61
CA ARG A 250 -1.07 8.13 20.40
C ARG A 250 -0.36 8.81 19.26
N PHE A 251 0.65 8.13 18.72
CA PHE A 251 1.32 8.54 17.49
C PHE A 251 1.78 7.32 16.70
N GLY A 252 2.02 7.51 15.41
CA GLY A 252 2.49 6.45 14.53
C GLY A 252 4.01 6.39 14.42
N SER A 253 4.55 5.20 14.13
CA SER A 253 5.99 5.03 13.88
C SER A 253 6.47 5.89 12.69
N SER A 254 5.61 6.17 11.71
CA SER A 254 5.95 7.00 10.56
C SER A 254 6.22 8.46 10.92
N GLU A 255 5.66 8.97 12.02
CA GLU A 255 5.96 10.33 12.48
C GLU A 255 7.43 10.43 12.89
N ILE A 256 7.93 9.42 13.62
CA ILE A 256 9.36 9.32 13.96
C ILE A 256 10.19 9.08 12.70
N TYR A 257 9.75 8.21 11.78
CA TYR A 257 10.47 7.97 10.52
C TYR A 257 10.60 9.24 9.67
N SER A 258 9.60 10.12 9.66
CA SER A 258 9.68 11.38 8.90
C SER A 258 10.82 12.30 9.37
N ILE A 259 11.27 12.14 10.63
CA ILE A 259 12.46 12.81 11.16
C ILE A 259 13.73 11.97 10.90
N THR A 260 13.73 10.68 11.23
CA THR A 260 14.95 9.86 11.18
C THR A 260 15.37 9.45 9.77
N GLU A 261 14.43 9.48 8.82
CA GLU A 261 14.65 9.20 7.39
C GLU A 261 14.71 10.49 6.56
N ALA A 262 15.07 11.61 7.21
CA ALA A 262 15.40 12.87 6.56
C ALA A 262 16.88 13.25 6.77
N HIS A 263 17.40 14.14 5.93
CA HIS A 263 18.73 14.72 6.11
C HIS A 263 18.81 15.50 7.45
N PRO A 264 19.91 15.41 8.22
CA PRO A 264 21.19 14.77 7.90
C PRO A 264 21.27 13.28 8.24
N PHE A 265 20.24 12.70 8.86
CA PHE A 265 20.31 11.33 9.37
C PHE A 265 20.43 10.29 8.26
N THR A 266 19.78 10.50 7.11
CA THR A 266 19.86 9.60 5.94
C THR A 266 21.26 9.39 5.40
N ASP A 267 22.20 10.27 5.71
CA ASP A 267 23.59 10.19 5.22
C ASP A 267 24.42 9.20 6.03
N ILE A 268 24.00 8.91 7.26
CA ILE A 268 24.75 8.11 8.25
C ILE A 268 23.96 6.90 8.77
N ILE A 269 22.64 6.98 8.78
CA ILE A 269 21.72 5.91 9.15
C ILE A 269 21.20 5.23 7.87
N ASP A 270 21.25 3.90 7.85
CA ASP A 270 20.73 3.08 6.76
C ASP A 270 19.23 2.88 6.91
N THR A 271 18.80 2.47 8.11
CA THR A 271 17.39 2.29 8.40
C THR A 271 17.09 2.43 9.89
N THR A 272 15.86 2.81 10.22
CA THR A 272 15.35 2.81 11.59
C THR A 272 14.07 2.00 11.71
N LEU A 273 13.82 1.47 12.91
CA LEU A 273 12.54 0.83 13.23
C LEU A 273 12.10 1.23 14.63
N CYS A 274 10.87 1.74 14.72
CA CYS A 274 10.28 2.21 15.95
C CYS A 274 9.14 1.29 16.39
N VAL A 275 9.21 0.80 17.63
CA VAL A 275 8.20 -0.10 18.22
C VAL A 275 8.02 0.16 19.70
N GLY A 276 6.80 -0.07 20.17
CA GLY A 276 6.47 -0.02 21.59
C GLY A 276 6.71 -1.38 22.25
N ARG A 277 7.23 -1.35 23.49
CA ARG A 277 7.32 -2.51 24.38
C ARG A 277 6.35 -2.33 25.54
N ARG A 278 5.52 -3.35 25.76
CA ARG A 278 4.72 -3.46 26.99
C ARG A 278 4.66 -4.92 27.41
N ARG A 279 5.22 -5.21 28.58
CA ARG A 279 5.25 -6.55 29.17
C ARG A 279 4.06 -6.71 30.13
N ASP A 280 3.21 -7.70 29.86
CA ASP A 280 2.03 -7.97 30.67
C ASP A 280 2.40 -8.25 32.13
N GLY A 281 1.74 -7.55 33.06
CA GLY A 281 1.99 -7.67 34.49
C GLY A 281 3.31 -7.07 35.00
N ILE A 282 4.12 -6.45 34.12
CA ILE A 282 5.43 -5.85 34.48
C ILE A 282 5.42 -4.35 34.19
N ASP A 283 5.05 -3.95 32.97
CA ASP A 283 5.11 -2.55 32.55
C ASP A 283 3.79 -1.82 32.84
N ASN A 284 3.86 -0.73 33.59
CA ASN A 284 2.71 0.16 33.82
C ASN A 284 2.33 0.95 32.56
N ASP A 285 3.28 1.14 31.64
CA ASP A 285 3.12 1.97 30.45
C ASP A 285 4.00 1.46 29.30
N GLU A 286 3.65 1.81 28.06
CA GLU A 286 4.42 1.42 26.88
C GLU A 286 5.74 2.22 26.81
N SER A 287 6.85 1.52 26.64
CA SER A 287 8.16 2.15 26.38
C SER A 287 8.51 2.05 24.91
N VAL A 288 8.81 3.18 24.28
CA VAL A 288 9.15 3.24 22.86
C VAL A 288 10.64 2.96 22.64
N PHE A 289 10.92 2.06 21.70
CA PHE A 289 12.25 1.73 21.20
C PHE A 289 12.41 2.27 19.78
N LEU A 290 13.56 2.84 19.48
CA LEU A 290 14.03 3.17 18.14
C LEU A 290 15.32 2.39 17.89
N PHE A 291 15.22 1.37 17.05
CA PHE A 291 16.37 0.61 16.58
C PHE A 291 16.97 1.29 15.36
N VAL A 292 18.30 1.37 15.31
CA VAL A 292 19.04 2.11 14.29
C VAL A 292 20.07 1.18 13.63
N ILE A 293 20.05 1.09 12.31
CA ILE A 293 21.11 0.45 11.52
C ILE A 293 21.96 1.55 10.91
N MET A 294 23.26 1.50 11.15
CA MET A 294 24.21 2.48 10.61
C MET A 294 24.59 2.11 9.17
N ARG A 295 24.81 3.11 8.33
CA ARG A 295 25.47 2.91 7.03
C ARG A 295 26.90 2.43 7.25
N GLN A 296 27.43 1.70 6.27
CA GLN A 296 28.80 1.23 6.28
C GLN A 296 29.79 2.41 6.48
N GLY A 297 30.71 2.26 7.44
CA GLY A 297 31.70 3.28 7.77
C GLY A 297 31.27 4.26 8.86
N PHE A 298 30.01 4.24 9.28
CA PHE A 298 29.52 5.07 10.39
C PHE A 298 29.29 4.23 11.65
N GLN A 299 29.42 4.88 12.81
CA GLN A 299 29.17 4.26 14.12
C GLN A 299 28.10 5.04 14.87
N PHE A 300 27.33 4.30 15.66
CA PHE A 300 26.36 4.91 16.56
C PHE A 300 27.07 5.32 17.86
N ASP A 301 27.03 6.60 18.18
CA ASP A 301 27.64 7.17 19.39
C ASP A 301 26.65 8.02 20.18
N GLY A 302 27.07 8.51 21.34
CA GLY A 302 26.24 9.35 22.21
C GLY A 302 25.87 10.71 21.59
N THR A 303 26.68 11.21 20.66
CA THR A 303 26.41 12.45 19.92
C THR A 303 25.24 12.25 18.96
N LEU A 304 25.24 11.15 18.20
CA LEU A 304 24.13 10.78 17.33
C LEU A 304 22.86 10.48 18.12
N GLU A 305 22.95 9.76 19.23
CA GLU A 305 21.79 9.53 20.10
C GLU A 305 21.17 10.87 20.55
N THR A 306 22.00 11.80 21.04
CA THR A 306 21.54 13.11 21.51
C THR A 306 20.90 13.90 20.37
N SER A 307 21.53 13.91 19.19
CA SER A 307 21.02 14.60 18.00
C SER A 307 19.66 14.04 17.55
N LEU A 308 19.48 12.71 17.53
CA LEU A 308 18.20 12.07 17.23
C LEU A 308 17.12 12.47 18.24
N ARG A 309 17.44 12.45 19.54
CA ARG A 309 16.50 12.86 20.60
C ARG A 309 16.06 14.31 20.46
N GLU A 310 17.00 15.20 20.17
CA GLU A 310 16.73 16.62 19.98
C GLU A 310 15.91 16.89 18.71
N ALA A 311 16.25 16.25 17.59
CA ALA A 311 15.50 16.38 16.35
C ALA A 311 14.07 15.87 16.47
N ILE A 312 13.85 14.70 17.10
CA ILE A 312 12.50 14.17 17.35
C ILE A 312 11.71 15.10 18.29
N ARG A 313 12.36 15.63 19.34
CA ARG A 313 11.73 16.58 20.26
C ARG A 313 11.30 17.87 19.56
N ALA A 314 12.16 18.40 18.69
CA ALA A 314 11.94 19.66 17.99
C ALA A 314 10.93 19.52 16.83
N GLY A 315 11.02 18.44 16.05
CA GLY A 315 10.14 18.19 14.90
C GLY A 315 8.75 17.69 15.28
N LEU A 316 8.63 16.99 16.42
CA LEU A 316 7.37 16.45 16.92
C LEU A 316 7.07 17.02 18.32
N SER A 317 7.44 16.30 19.38
CA SER A 317 7.37 16.79 20.76
C SER A 317 8.22 15.94 21.70
N ALA A 318 8.45 16.42 22.93
CA ALA A 318 9.19 15.67 23.96
C ALA A 318 8.59 14.28 24.26
N ARG A 319 7.30 14.10 24.00
CA ARG A 319 6.58 12.84 24.20
C ARG A 319 6.80 11.80 23.10
N HIS A 320 7.26 12.22 21.93
CA HIS A 320 7.62 11.34 20.82
C HIS A 320 9.03 10.76 20.97
N VAL A 321 9.85 11.32 21.86
CA VAL A 321 11.25 10.91 22.03
C VAL A 321 11.29 9.46 22.55
N PRO A 322 11.85 8.51 21.79
CA PRO A 322 11.95 7.12 22.22
C PRO A 322 12.68 7.01 23.54
N ARG A 323 12.22 6.12 24.42
CA ARG A 323 12.92 5.85 25.68
C ARG A 323 14.29 5.25 25.40
N PHE A 324 14.35 4.34 24.44
CA PHE A 324 15.57 3.67 24.01
C PHE A 324 15.86 3.99 22.54
N ILE A 325 17.08 4.44 22.25
CA ILE A 325 17.61 4.52 20.88
C ILE A 325 18.85 3.63 20.83
N ILE A 326 18.80 2.56 20.03
CA ILE A 326 19.77 1.46 20.15
C ILE A 326 20.27 1.03 18.76
N PRO A 327 21.60 0.92 18.56
CA PRO A 327 22.13 0.35 17.33
C PRO A 327 21.86 -1.16 17.25
N VAL A 328 21.43 -1.62 16.08
CA VAL A 328 21.28 -3.04 15.74
C VAL A 328 21.98 -3.34 14.43
N LEU A 329 22.32 -4.61 14.22
CA LEU A 329 22.95 -5.05 12.97
C LEU A 329 21.92 -5.25 11.86
N GLU A 330 20.70 -5.66 12.21
CA GLU A 330 19.70 -6.09 11.25
C GLU A 330 18.28 -5.90 11.80
N ILE A 331 17.34 -5.61 10.91
CA ILE A 331 15.90 -5.47 11.16
C ILE A 331 15.15 -6.47 10.28
N PRO A 332 14.15 -7.20 10.81
CA PRO A 332 13.36 -8.11 10.00
C PRO A 332 12.55 -7.33 8.95
N VAL A 333 12.72 -7.71 7.70
CA VAL A 333 12.01 -7.16 6.55
C VAL A 333 11.31 -8.26 5.76
N THR A 334 10.23 -7.91 5.08
CA THR A 334 9.66 -8.78 4.06
C THR A 334 10.59 -8.89 2.86
N VAL A 335 10.37 -9.87 2.00
CA VAL A 335 11.05 -10.01 0.70
C VAL A 335 10.95 -8.76 -0.18
N ASN A 336 9.94 -7.90 0.02
CA ASN A 336 9.80 -6.63 -0.68
C ASN A 336 10.40 -5.44 0.09
N GLY A 337 11.23 -5.67 1.10
CA GLY A 337 11.90 -4.64 1.89
C GLY A 337 11.04 -3.94 2.95
N LYS A 338 9.76 -4.30 3.11
CA LYS A 338 8.90 -3.71 4.17
C LYS A 338 9.34 -4.16 5.56
N LYS A 339 9.56 -3.22 6.48
CA LYS A 339 9.84 -3.46 7.91
C LYS A 339 8.73 -4.26 8.59
N VAL A 340 9.10 -5.21 9.45
CA VAL A 340 8.15 -6.08 10.17
C VAL A 340 8.12 -5.73 11.67
N GLU A 341 7.50 -4.59 12.00
CA GLU A 341 7.41 -4.04 13.35
C GLU A 341 6.74 -4.99 14.36
N THR A 342 5.68 -5.67 13.95
CA THR A 342 4.85 -6.52 14.82
C THR A 342 5.63 -7.69 15.43
N LEU A 343 6.52 -8.32 14.67
CA LEU A 343 7.34 -9.43 15.16
C LEU A 343 8.36 -8.96 16.21
N ILE A 344 8.96 -7.79 16.01
CA ILE A 344 9.86 -7.20 17.02
C ILE A 344 9.05 -6.82 18.25
N LYS A 345 7.93 -6.10 18.10
CA LYS A 345 7.04 -5.72 19.20
C LYS A 345 6.66 -6.94 20.05
N GLN A 346 6.24 -8.04 19.43
CA GLN A 346 5.93 -9.29 20.12
C GLN A 346 7.16 -9.89 20.82
N THR A 347 8.32 -9.91 20.14
CA THR A 347 9.55 -10.48 20.70
C THR A 347 10.03 -9.71 21.93
N ILE A 348 10.08 -8.38 21.86
CA ILE A 348 10.57 -7.54 22.97
C ILE A 348 9.54 -7.43 24.11
N SER A 349 8.25 -7.66 23.84
CA SER A 349 7.19 -7.60 24.86
C SER A 349 6.98 -8.95 25.57
N THR A 350 7.26 -10.07 24.92
CA THR A 350 7.05 -11.42 25.49
C THR A 350 8.34 -12.15 25.87
N GLY A 351 9.49 -11.69 25.35
CA GLY A 351 10.77 -12.38 25.49
C GLY A 351 10.89 -13.66 24.66
N LYS A 352 9.88 -14.01 23.87
CA LYS A 352 9.80 -15.24 23.07
C LYS A 352 9.77 -14.90 21.59
N ILE A 353 10.28 -15.80 20.76
CA ILE A 353 10.14 -15.66 19.29
C ILE A 353 8.70 -16.00 18.92
N PRO A 354 8.04 -15.22 18.05
CA PRO A 354 6.70 -15.53 17.55
C PRO A 354 6.63 -16.94 16.96
N GLN A 355 5.60 -17.72 17.34
CA GLN A 355 5.43 -19.09 16.86
C GLN A 355 5.08 -19.17 15.36
N ARG A 356 4.39 -18.14 14.85
CA ARG A 356 4.03 -18.01 13.44
C ARG A 356 4.77 -16.82 12.86
N ILE A 357 5.73 -17.11 11.99
CA ILE A 357 6.43 -16.11 11.20
C ILE A 357 6.05 -16.36 9.75
N SER A 358 5.62 -15.30 9.06
CA SER A 358 5.27 -15.40 7.64
C SER A 358 6.47 -15.84 6.81
N SER A 359 6.25 -16.73 5.85
CA SER A 359 7.25 -17.12 4.82
C SER A 359 7.75 -15.93 4.00
N THR A 360 7.03 -14.80 4.04
CA THR A 360 7.42 -13.56 3.37
C THR A 360 8.48 -12.77 4.12
N VAL A 361 8.86 -13.12 5.34
CA VAL A 361 9.96 -12.48 6.09
C VAL A 361 11.29 -13.02 5.56
N ALA A 362 12.14 -12.15 5.02
CA ALA A 362 13.37 -12.53 4.35
C ALA A 362 14.46 -13.02 5.32
N ASN A 363 14.53 -12.39 6.51
CA ASN A 363 15.61 -12.55 7.48
C ASN A 363 15.08 -12.84 8.91
N PRO A 364 14.25 -13.87 9.12
CA PRO A 364 13.59 -14.10 10.41
C PRO A 364 14.56 -14.43 11.56
N ARG A 365 15.79 -14.86 11.24
CA ARG A 365 16.82 -15.23 12.23
C ARG A 365 17.28 -14.03 13.06
N CYS A 366 17.20 -12.80 12.54
CA CYS A 366 17.64 -11.61 13.26
C CYS A 366 16.79 -11.36 14.54
N LEU A 367 15.57 -11.88 14.61
CA LEU A 367 14.67 -11.77 15.76
C LEU A 367 15.28 -12.30 17.06
N GLU A 368 16.18 -13.29 16.99
CA GLU A 368 16.83 -13.84 18.19
C GLU A 368 17.63 -12.75 18.93
N SER A 369 18.27 -11.85 18.19
CA SER A 369 19.02 -10.73 18.76
C SER A 369 18.13 -9.73 19.51
N PHE A 370 16.83 -9.71 19.23
CA PHE A 370 15.88 -8.80 19.87
C PHE A 370 15.36 -9.31 21.23
N ARG A 371 15.49 -10.61 21.55
CA ARG A 371 15.05 -11.15 22.85
C ARG A 371 15.68 -10.43 24.04
N ARG A 372 16.93 -10.01 23.91
CA ARG A 372 17.66 -9.29 24.97
C ARG A 372 16.98 -7.98 25.38
N TYR A 373 16.18 -7.38 24.51
CA TYR A 373 15.46 -6.15 24.81
C TYR A 373 14.20 -6.37 25.64
N TYR A 374 13.79 -7.61 25.90
CA TYR A 374 12.72 -7.90 26.86
C TYR A 374 13.12 -7.50 28.29
N VAL A 375 14.37 -7.72 28.68
CA VAL A 375 14.88 -7.42 30.04
C VAL A 375 15.58 -6.07 30.14
N LEU A 376 15.68 -5.31 29.05
CA LEU A 376 16.43 -4.05 29.05
C LEU A 376 15.71 -2.99 29.89
N GLU A 377 16.44 -2.40 30.84
CA GLU A 377 15.96 -1.27 31.65
C GLU A 377 16.88 -0.05 31.48
N GLU A 378 16.36 1.13 31.76
CA GLU A 378 17.04 2.41 31.50
C GLU A 378 18.42 2.54 32.18
N GLY A 379 18.57 1.97 33.39
CA GLY A 379 19.83 1.97 34.13
C GLY A 379 20.91 1.03 33.57
N SER A 380 20.56 0.12 32.66
CA SER A 380 21.48 -0.90 32.14
C SER A 380 22.22 -0.48 30.86
N VAL A 381 21.75 0.56 30.15
CA VAL A 381 22.36 1.07 28.91
C VAL A 381 23.55 2.00 29.20
N ARG A 382 23.46 2.83 30.26
CA ARG A 382 24.55 3.75 30.66
C ARG A 382 25.83 3.05 31.17
N ALA A 383 25.79 1.75 31.41
CA ALA A 383 26.94 0.98 31.90
C ALA A 383 27.74 0.28 30.77
N ARG A 384 27.35 0.44 29.49
CA ARG A 384 27.96 -0.25 28.34
C ARG A 384 28.26 0.65 27.13
N LEU A 385 28.08 1.96 27.26
CA LEU A 385 28.71 2.99 26.42
C LEU A 385 29.85 3.61 27.23
#